data_AF-A0A9Q1N144-F1
#
_entry.id   AF-A0A9Q1N144-F1
#
_cell.length_a   1.000
_cell.length_b   1.000
_cell.length_c   1.000
_cell.angle_alpha   90.00
_cell.angle_beta   90.00
_cell.angle_gamma   90.00
#
_symmetry.space_group_name_H-M   'P 1'
#
loop_
_entity.id
_entity.type
_entity.pdbx_description
1 polymer ?
#
loop_
_entity_poly.entity_id
_entity_poly.type
_entity_poly.pdbx_seq_one_letter_code
_entity_poly.pdbx_strand_id
1 'polypeptide(L)'
;MVILMRRGHDDEGPEGLFTLKSSSQLNGSLSHTVSFEDRGDATNFCYLLQSSYEDLGDFSAEIVPLPVKELSEAIRSHTMKVIVVKKGKLKLYAGQPLADAEMALRTLI
;
A
#
# COMPACT_ATOMS: atom_id res chain seq x y z
N MET A 1 0.09 -1.06 -9.80
CA MET A 1 0.28 0.30 -9.24
C MET A 1 0.53 0.15 -7.76
N VAL A 2 1.42 0.93 -7.17
CA VAL A 2 1.64 0.95 -5.71
C VAL A 2 1.30 2.34 -5.18
N ILE A 3 1.20 2.46 -3.85
CA ILE A 3 0.92 3.74 -3.21
C ILE A 3 2.18 4.21 -2.49
N LEU A 4 2.66 5.38 -2.89
CA LEU A 4 3.77 6.09 -2.26
C LEU A 4 3.19 7.02 -1.20
N MET A 5 3.68 6.89 0.01
CA MET A 5 3.34 7.75 1.14
C MET A 5 4.50 8.70 1.39
N ARG A 6 4.20 9.97 1.64
CA ARG A 6 5.18 10.98 2.06
C ARG A 6 4.70 11.68 3.30
N ARG A 7 5.65 12.11 4.12
CA ARG A 7 5.40 12.95 5.29
C ARG A 7 6.37 14.12 5.27
N GLY A 8 5.92 15.33 5.59
CA GLY A 8 6.75 16.54 5.66
C GLY A 8 6.31 17.61 4.65
N HIS A 9 6.79 18.84 4.83
CA HIS A 9 6.57 19.93 3.88
C HIS A 9 7.62 19.91 2.76
N ASP A 10 7.25 20.41 1.58
CA ASP A 10 8.15 20.68 0.45
C ASP A 10 9.03 19.50 -0.02
N ASP A 11 8.48 18.27 0.00
CA ASP A 11 9.15 17.03 -0.43
C ASP A 11 10.45 16.68 0.33
N GLU A 12 10.75 17.35 1.45
CA GLU A 12 12.00 17.11 2.23
C GLU A 12 11.89 15.98 3.26
N GLY A 13 10.70 15.40 3.45
CA GLY A 13 10.49 14.38 4.47
C GLY A 13 10.45 12.94 3.97
N PRO A 14 10.35 11.96 4.88
CA PRO A 14 10.51 10.56 4.54
C PRO A 14 9.41 10.08 3.59
N GLU A 15 9.82 9.35 2.56
CA GLU A 15 8.94 8.67 1.63
C GLU A 15 9.04 7.15 1.77
N GLY A 16 7.94 6.45 1.49
CA GLY A 16 7.90 5.01 1.53
C GLY A 16 6.66 4.44 0.86
N LEU A 17 6.80 3.24 0.28
CA LEU A 17 5.65 2.51 -0.23
C LEU A 17 4.78 2.01 0.92
N PHE A 18 3.46 2.00 0.71
CA PHE A 18 2.56 1.36 1.66
C PHE A 18 2.92 -0.12 1.80
N THR A 19 3.16 -0.55 3.04
CA THR A 19 3.42 -1.95 3.38
C THR A 19 2.45 -2.44 4.43
N LEU A 20 1.99 -3.68 4.25
CA LEU A 20 1.10 -4.37 5.15
C LEU A 20 1.88 -5.39 5.98
N LYS A 21 1.83 -5.23 7.30
CA LYS A 21 2.44 -6.19 8.23
C LYS A 21 1.62 -7.48 8.29
N SER A 22 2.29 -8.61 8.17
CA SER A 22 1.72 -9.93 8.47
C SER A 22 1.40 -10.05 9.96
N SER A 23 0.31 -10.75 10.28
CA SER A 23 -0.11 -11.03 11.66
C SER A 23 0.68 -12.16 12.33
N SER A 24 1.48 -12.93 11.59
CA SER A 24 2.24 -14.05 12.16
C SER A 24 3.52 -13.57 12.86
N GLN A 25 3.56 -13.75 14.19
CA GLN A 25 4.73 -13.43 15.03
C GLN A 25 5.89 -14.42 14.88
N LEU A 26 5.70 -15.55 14.18
CA LEU A 26 6.64 -16.67 14.16
C LEU A 26 7.93 -16.40 13.38
N ASN A 27 7.90 -15.50 12.40
CA ASN A 27 9.05 -15.20 11.53
C ASN A 27 9.16 -13.68 11.38
N GLY A 28 9.80 -12.98 12.33
CA GLY A 28 10.14 -11.55 12.31
C GLY A 28 9.38 -10.64 11.32
N SER A 29 8.45 -9.81 11.81
CA SER A 29 7.76 -8.70 11.12
C SER A 29 7.85 -8.73 9.57
N LEU A 30 7.19 -9.69 8.92
CA LEU A 30 7.11 -9.71 7.46
C LEU A 30 6.15 -8.62 6.98
N SER A 31 6.70 -7.52 6.47
CA SER A 31 5.96 -6.48 5.76
C SER A 31 5.89 -6.80 4.27
N HIS A 32 4.73 -6.58 3.65
CA HIS A 32 4.49 -6.80 2.24
C HIS A 32 4.06 -5.50 1.57
N THR A 33 4.73 -5.08 0.51
CA THR A 33 4.28 -3.99 -0.35
C THR A 33 2.97 -4.39 -1.03
N VAL A 34 1.98 -3.51 -1.02
CA VAL A 34 0.69 -3.77 -1.68
C VAL A 34 0.69 -3.13 -3.07
N SER A 35 0.42 -3.94 -4.09
CA SER A 35 0.24 -3.50 -5.47
C SER A 35 -1.18 -3.78 -5.93
N PHE A 36 -1.75 -2.86 -6.69
CA PHE A 36 -3.10 -2.90 -7.24
C PHE A 36 -3.06 -3.06 -8.75
N GLU A 37 -3.81 -4.03 -9.27
CA GLU A 37 -4.06 -4.20 -10.70
C GLU A 37 -5.14 -3.23 -11.20
N ASP A 38 -6.19 -3.02 -10.40
CA ASP A 38 -7.29 -2.11 -10.72
C ASP A 38 -7.00 -0.68 -10.23
N ARG A 39 -7.18 0.31 -11.12
CA ARG A 39 -6.94 1.72 -10.79
C ARG A 39 -7.98 2.25 -9.81
N GLY A 40 -9.22 1.80 -9.89
CA GLY A 40 -10.29 2.20 -8.96
C GLY A 40 -10.00 1.75 -7.53
N ASP A 41 -9.54 0.51 -7.35
CA ASP A 41 -9.10 0.02 -6.04
C ASP A 41 -7.93 0.83 -5.49
N ALA A 42 -6.93 1.14 -6.34
CA ALA A 42 -5.79 1.98 -5.96
C ALA A 42 -6.22 3.39 -5.56
N THR A 43 -7.14 4.00 -6.32
CA THR A 43 -7.71 5.33 -6.03
C THR A 43 -8.49 5.33 -4.73
N ASN A 44 -9.37 4.35 -4.52
CA ASN A 44 -10.13 4.25 -3.28
C ASN A 44 -9.20 4.10 -2.09
N PHE A 45 -8.22 3.19 -2.14
CA PHE A 45 -7.29 3.00 -1.04
C PHE A 45 -6.40 4.23 -0.80
N CYS A 46 -5.97 4.92 -1.85
CA CYS A 46 -5.23 6.18 -1.74
C CYS A 46 -6.03 7.23 -0.98
N TYR A 47 -7.33 7.38 -1.28
CA TYR A 47 -8.22 8.27 -0.53
C TYR A 47 -8.37 7.86 0.94
N LEU A 48 -8.43 6.55 1.24
CA LEU A 48 -8.51 6.07 2.62
C LEU A 48 -7.27 6.46 3.43
N LEU A 49 -6.08 6.32 2.84
CA LEU A 49 -4.84 6.74 3.50
C LEU A 49 -4.83 8.25 3.74
N GLN A 50 -5.17 9.05 2.73
CA GLN A 50 -5.21 10.52 2.87
C GLN A 50 -6.18 10.94 3.97
N SER A 51 -7.41 10.42 3.97
CA SER A 51 -8.43 10.76 4.97
C SER A 51 -8.06 10.25 6.37
N SER A 52 -7.41 9.09 6.49
CA SER A 52 -7.03 8.54 7.81
C SER A 52 -5.90 9.31 8.48
N TYR A 53 -5.12 10.06 7.71
CA TYR A 53 -3.97 10.82 8.19
C TYR A 53 -4.10 12.33 7.93
N GLU A 54 -5.30 12.81 7.63
CA GLU A 54 -5.56 14.22 7.31
C GLU A 54 -5.15 15.16 8.46
N ASP A 55 -5.35 14.72 9.70
CA ASP A 55 -5.01 15.47 10.92
C ASP A 55 -3.50 15.70 11.08
N LEU A 56 -2.64 14.96 10.36
CA LEU A 56 -1.20 15.18 10.40
C LEU A 56 -0.80 16.47 9.66
N GLY A 57 -1.61 16.95 8.72
CA GLY A 57 -1.39 18.19 7.97
C GLY A 57 -0.19 18.17 6.99
N ASP A 58 0.72 17.22 7.13
CA ASP A 58 1.94 17.05 6.33
C ASP A 58 2.00 15.69 5.61
N PHE A 59 0.87 14.98 5.53
CA PHE A 59 0.78 13.65 4.92
C PHE A 59 0.26 13.72 3.48
N SER A 60 0.88 12.95 2.59
CA SER A 60 0.34 12.70 1.25
C SER A 60 0.48 11.23 0.85
N ALA A 61 -0.46 10.78 0.01
CA ALA A 61 -0.41 9.48 -0.64
C ALA A 61 -0.64 9.65 -2.14
N GLU A 62 0.14 8.96 -2.96
CA GLU A 62 0.11 9.05 -4.42
C GLU A 62 0.15 7.67 -5.06
N ILE A 63 -0.61 7.48 -6.13
CA ILE A 63 -0.58 6.25 -6.93
C ILE A 63 0.56 6.34 -7.93
N VAL A 64 1.58 5.51 -7.77
CA VAL A 64 2.71 5.45 -8.69
C VAL A 64 2.71 4.14 -9.49
N PRO A 65 3.10 4.18 -10.77
CA PRO A 65 3.35 2.96 -11.53
C PRO A 65 4.52 2.22 -10.88
N LEU A 66 4.39 0.89 -10.74
CA LEU A 66 5.53 0.04 -10.39
C LEU A 66 5.89 -0.78 -11.62
N PRO A 67 7.02 -0.50 -12.28
CA PRO A 67 7.43 -1.24 -13.47
C PRO A 67 7.59 -2.72 -13.15
N VAL A 68 7.01 -3.58 -14.00
CA VAL A 68 7.02 -5.05 -13.81
C VAL A 68 8.45 -5.59 -13.73
N LYS A 69 9.39 -4.98 -14.45
CA LYS A 69 10.81 -5.34 -14.42
C LYS A 69 11.43 -5.12 -13.04
N GLU A 70 11.27 -3.93 -12.47
CA GLU A 70 11.78 -3.57 -11.14
C GLU A 70 11.13 -4.43 -10.05
N LEU A 71 9.82 -4.66 -10.16
CA LEU A 71 9.09 -5.57 -9.27
C LEU A 71 9.66 -7.00 -9.34
N SER A 72 9.85 -7.52 -10.55
CA SER A 72 10.37 -8.88 -10.76
C SER A 72 11.79 -9.04 -10.24
N GLU A 73 12.63 -8.01 -10.42
CA GLU A 73 13.98 -7.95 -9.87
C GLU A 73 13.97 -7.95 -8.35
N ALA A 74 13.18 -7.07 -7.71
CA ALA A 74 13.08 -6.96 -6.26
C ALA A 74 12.53 -8.23 -5.57
N ILE A 75 11.57 -8.90 -6.23
CA ILE A 75 11.06 -10.20 -5.75
C ILE A 75 12.16 -11.26 -5.87
N ARG A 76 12.86 -11.33 -7.00
CA ARG A 76 13.91 -12.34 -7.23
C ARG A 76 15.11 -12.17 -6.30
N SER A 77 15.48 -10.94 -5.96
CA SER A 77 16.52 -10.64 -4.96
C SER A 77 16.06 -10.81 -3.52
N HIS A 78 14.79 -11.20 -3.27
CA HIS A 78 14.19 -11.32 -1.94
C HIS A 78 14.25 -10.02 -1.13
N THR A 79 14.45 -8.87 -1.80
CA THR A 79 14.52 -7.55 -1.17
C THR A 79 13.13 -6.95 -0.96
N MET A 80 12.11 -7.45 -1.65
CA MET A 80 10.73 -6.99 -1.49
C MET A 80 9.74 -8.15 -1.54
N LYS A 81 8.86 -8.23 -0.54
CA LYS A 81 7.68 -9.08 -0.58
C LYS A 81 6.50 -8.25 -1.06
N VAL A 82 5.73 -8.78 -2.02
CA VAL A 82 4.66 -8.03 -2.67
C VAL A 82 3.40 -8.85 -2.73
N ILE A 83 2.28 -8.22 -2.38
CA ILE A 83 0.94 -8.75 -2.59
C ILE A 83 0.35 -8.00 -3.78
N VAL A 84 -0.27 -8.74 -4.70
CA VAL A 84 -0.98 -8.14 -5.85
C VAL A 84 -2.48 -8.31 -5.64
N VAL A 85 -3.16 -7.19 -5.42
CA VAL A 85 -4.62 -7.08 -5.42
C VAL A 85 -5.08 -7.15 -6.87
N LYS A 86 -5.55 -8.34 -7.27
CA LYS A 86 -6.09 -8.54 -8.61
C LYS A 86 -7.44 -7.88 -8.76
N LYS A 87 -7.76 -7.45 -9.98
CA LYS A 87 -9.04 -6.79 -10.29
C LYS A 87 -10.23 -7.64 -9.84
N GLY A 88 -11.14 -7.04 -9.09
CA GLY A 88 -12.38 -7.68 -8.61
C GLY A 88 -12.18 -8.70 -7.49
N LYS A 89 -10.97 -8.86 -6.94
CA LYS A 89 -10.73 -9.72 -5.77
C LYS A 89 -11.13 -9.07 -4.46
N LEU A 90 -10.88 -7.78 -4.33
CA LEU A 90 -11.35 -6.97 -3.21
C LEU A 90 -12.27 -5.89 -3.75
N LYS A 91 -13.25 -5.49 -2.93
CA LYS A 91 -14.11 -4.34 -3.22
C LYS A 91 -13.74 -3.24 -2.25
N LEU A 92 -12.71 -2.47 -2.58
CA LEU A 92 -12.34 -1.30 -1.79
C LEU A 92 -13.18 -0.12 -2.24
N TYR A 93 -13.68 0.67 -1.31
CA TYR A 93 -14.47 1.87 -1.60
C TYR A 93 -14.03 3.03 -0.70
N ALA A 94 -14.16 4.25 -1.21
CA ALA A 94 -13.85 5.45 -0.46
C ALA A 94 -14.80 5.60 0.75
N GLY A 95 -14.27 6.03 1.89
CA GLY A 95 -15.03 6.22 3.13
C GLY A 95 -15.20 4.98 4.02
N GLN A 96 -14.74 3.79 3.59
CA GLN A 96 -14.63 2.64 4.50
C GLN A 96 -13.55 2.87 5.57
N PRO A 97 -13.65 2.31 6.78
CA PRO A 97 -12.57 2.39 7.76
C PRO A 97 -11.26 1.80 7.21
N LEU A 98 -10.12 2.50 7.40
CA LEU A 98 -8.82 2.01 6.95
C LEU A 98 -8.49 0.63 7.54
N ALA A 99 -8.86 0.39 8.81
CA ALA A 99 -8.68 -0.91 9.46
C ALA A 99 -9.39 -2.06 8.73
N ASP A 100 -10.60 -1.82 8.20
CA ASP A 100 -11.35 -2.82 7.44
C ASP A 100 -10.69 -3.08 6.09
N ALA A 101 -10.20 -2.03 5.42
CA ALA A 101 -9.45 -2.14 4.17
C ALA A 101 -8.16 -2.95 4.38
N GLU A 102 -7.39 -2.66 5.44
CA GLU A 102 -6.19 -3.42 5.79
C GLU A 102 -6.51 -4.88 6.12
N MET A 103 -7.60 -5.14 6.86
CA MET A 103 -8.03 -6.51 7.17
C MET A 103 -8.37 -7.28 5.88
N ALA A 104 -9.06 -6.66 4.94
CA ALA A 104 -9.35 -7.25 3.64
C ALA A 104 -8.06 -7.57 2.86
N LEU A 105 -7.07 -6.67 2.88
CA LEU A 105 -5.77 -6.92 2.26
C LEU A 105 -5.00 -8.06 2.94
N ARG A 106 -5.10 -8.23 4.26
CA ARG A 106 -4.44 -9.31 5.01
C ARG A 106 -4.95 -10.70 4.60
N THR A 107 -6.16 -10.81 4.04
CA THR A 107 -6.68 -12.09 3.52
C THR A 107 -5.92 -12.62 2.30
N LEU A 108 -5.03 -11.79 1.71
CA LEU A 108 -4.22 -12.14 0.56
C LEU A 108 -2.80 -12.61 0.92
N ILE A 109 -2.47 -12.66 2.22
CA ILE A 109 -1.19 -13.14 2.78
C ILE A 109 -1.35 -14.58 3.26
#